data_AF-A0A0V0HJ67-F1
#
_entry.id   AF-A0A0V0HJ67-F1
#
_cell.length_a   1.000
_cell.length_b   1.000
_cell.length_c   1.000
_cell.angle_alpha   90.00
_cell.angle_beta   90.00
_cell.angle_gamma   90.00
#
_symmetry.space_group_name_H-M   'P 1'
#
loop_
_entity.id
_entity.type
_entity.pdbx_description
1 polymer ?
#
loop_
_entity_poly.entity_id
_entity_poly.type
_entity_poly.pdbx_seq_one_letter_code
_entity_poly.pdbx_strand_id
1 'polypeptide(L)'
;MLKDRGFAIPNSEIDTTLQEFREKYGQTPDVERLRVSAMHRNDLTNKVLVIFCGPNAVKVNVIRSILTQIMNKESLSRLILVIQNQMTNPAMKAVELFSFKVEIFQITDLLVNITKHVLKPRHELLTDTEKEKLLKKYNLEEKQLPRMSQKDAIARYYGLEKGQVVKVTYSSEIIETHVTYRCVW
;
A
#
# COMPACT_ATOMS: atom_id res chain seq x y z
N MET A 1 6.27 -0.62 -4.33
CA MET A 1 5.20 -0.74 -3.31
C MET A 1 4.98 -2.19 -2.89
N LEU A 2 4.36 -3.05 -3.70
CA LEU A 2 4.04 -4.43 -3.27
C LEU A 2 5.25 -5.22 -2.78
N LYS A 3 6.37 -5.17 -3.50
CA LYS A 3 7.63 -5.80 -3.06
C LYS A 3 8.11 -5.30 -1.69
N ASP A 4 8.02 -4.00 -1.43
CA ASP A 4 8.43 -3.40 -0.16
C ASP A 4 7.48 -3.79 0.99
N ARG A 5 6.23 -4.15 0.67
CA ARG A 5 5.27 -4.75 1.61
C ARG A 5 5.46 -6.26 1.81
N GLY A 6 6.51 -6.87 1.25
CA GLY A 6 6.82 -8.29 1.41
C GLY A 6 6.10 -9.23 0.44
N PHE A 7 5.40 -8.72 -0.57
CA PHE A 7 4.80 -9.57 -1.61
C PHE A 7 5.84 -10.14 -2.58
N ALA A 8 5.57 -11.34 -3.09
CA ALA A 8 6.41 -12.03 -4.06
C ALA A 8 6.24 -11.42 -5.46
N ILE A 9 6.94 -10.32 -5.72
CA ILE A 9 7.05 -9.68 -7.05
C ILE A 9 8.47 -9.91 -7.60
N PRO A 10 8.63 -10.49 -8.81
CA PRO A 10 9.92 -10.63 -9.48
C PRO A 10 10.56 -9.28 -9.81
N ASN A 11 11.88 -9.20 -9.80
CA ASN A 11 12.60 -7.98 -10.23
C ASN A 11 12.36 -7.68 -11.71
N SER A 12 12.23 -8.72 -12.55
CA SER A 12 11.95 -8.58 -13.97
C SER A 12 10.65 -7.83 -14.27
N GLU A 13 9.64 -7.91 -13.39
CA GLU A 13 8.42 -7.11 -13.54
C GLU A 13 8.62 -5.65 -13.15
N ILE A 14 9.48 -5.38 -12.16
CA ILE A 14 9.75 -4.04 -11.64
C ILE A 14 10.67 -3.25 -12.58
N ASP A 15 11.66 -3.93 -13.14
CA ASP A 15 12.70 -3.35 -13.99
C ASP A 15 12.31 -3.37 -15.49
N THR A 16 11.04 -3.70 -15.80
CA THR A 16 10.48 -3.70 -17.16
C THR A 16 10.66 -2.32 -17.80
N THR A 17 11.21 -2.30 -19.00
CA THR A 17 11.38 -1.06 -19.78
C THR A 17 10.05 -0.60 -20.40
N LEU A 18 9.97 0.68 -20.78
CA LEU A 18 8.79 1.21 -21.47
C LEU A 18 8.51 0.50 -22.80
N GLN A 19 9.55 0.06 -23.51
CA GLN A 19 9.43 -0.66 -24.77
C GLN A 19 8.78 -2.04 -24.55
N GLU A 20 9.34 -2.85 -23.65
CA GLU A 20 8.81 -4.18 -23.31
C GLU A 20 7.36 -4.08 -22.81
N PHE A 21 7.06 -3.05 -22.02
CA PHE A 21 5.69 -2.78 -21.57
C PHE A 21 4.74 -2.54 -22.75
N ARG A 22 5.12 -1.70 -23.72
CA ARG A 22 4.32 -1.41 -24.91
C ARG A 22 4.19 -2.62 -25.84
N GLU A 23 5.22 -3.44 -25.95
CA GLU A 23 5.16 -4.70 -26.71
C GLU A 23 4.15 -5.67 -26.09
N LYS A 24 4.10 -5.76 -24.75
CA LYS A 24 3.20 -6.66 -24.03
C LYS A 24 1.74 -6.17 -23.97
N TYR A 25 1.55 -4.87 -23.73
CA TYR A 25 0.22 -4.29 -23.45
C TYR A 25 -0.31 -3.35 -24.54
N GLY A 26 0.51 -2.98 -25.52
CA GLY A 26 0.18 -2.02 -26.58
C GLY A 26 0.41 -0.57 -26.17
N GLN A 27 0.21 0.34 -27.13
CA GLN A 27 0.35 1.79 -26.91
C GLN A 27 -0.74 2.37 -26.00
N THR A 28 -1.97 1.83 -26.12
CA THR A 28 -3.13 2.15 -25.27
C THR A 28 -3.58 0.86 -24.59
N PRO A 29 -3.05 0.55 -23.40
CA PRO A 29 -3.31 -0.72 -22.75
C PRO A 29 -4.75 -0.80 -22.24
N ASP A 30 -5.36 -1.98 -22.38
CA ASP A 30 -6.61 -2.31 -21.70
C ASP A 30 -6.33 -2.42 -20.20
N VAL A 31 -7.04 -1.60 -19.40
CA VAL A 31 -6.89 -1.54 -17.94
C VAL A 31 -7.18 -2.88 -17.28
N GLU A 32 -8.04 -3.70 -17.88
CA GLU A 32 -8.37 -5.04 -17.36
C GLU A 32 -7.18 -6.00 -17.44
N ARG A 33 -6.28 -5.79 -18.42
CA ARG A 33 -5.05 -6.59 -18.59
C ARG A 33 -3.91 -6.15 -17.66
N LEU A 34 -4.06 -5.02 -16.97
CA LEU A 34 -3.06 -4.48 -16.03
C LEU A 34 -3.22 -5.00 -14.60
N ARG A 35 -4.16 -5.93 -14.36
CA ARG A 35 -4.38 -6.52 -13.03
C ARG A 35 -3.11 -7.22 -12.53
N VAL A 36 -2.77 -6.99 -11.28
CA VAL A 36 -1.63 -7.64 -10.61
C VAL A 36 -2.14 -8.43 -9.42
N SER A 37 -1.77 -9.70 -9.30
CA SER A 37 -2.04 -10.49 -8.11
C SER A 37 -0.74 -11.06 -7.57
N ALA A 38 -0.57 -11.02 -6.25
CA ALA A 38 0.62 -11.53 -5.60
C ALA A 38 0.30 -12.13 -4.24
N MET A 39 1.14 -13.05 -3.80
CA MET A 39 1.09 -13.67 -2.48
C MET A 39 2.22 -13.12 -1.61
N HIS A 40 1.99 -13.00 -0.30
CA HIS A 40 3.04 -12.58 0.62
C HIS A 40 4.11 -13.69 0.75
N ARG A 41 5.39 -13.31 0.81
CA ARG A 41 6.51 -14.27 0.80
C ARG A 41 6.52 -15.21 2.00
N ASN A 42 6.11 -14.68 3.17
CA ASN A 42 6.14 -15.42 4.44
C ASN A 42 4.74 -15.87 4.89
N ASP A 43 3.68 -15.50 4.17
CA ASP A 43 2.30 -15.82 4.54
C ASP A 43 1.47 -16.05 3.27
N LEU A 44 1.30 -17.32 2.91
CA LEU A 44 0.58 -17.70 1.68
C LEU A 44 -0.93 -17.46 1.76
N THR A 45 -1.48 -17.21 2.96
CA THR A 45 -2.88 -16.81 3.12
C THR A 45 -3.09 -15.34 2.78
N ASN A 46 -2.03 -14.53 2.90
CA ASN A 46 -2.06 -13.11 2.59
C ASN A 46 -1.88 -12.86 1.08
N LYS A 47 -3.00 -12.70 0.39
CA LYS A 47 -3.05 -12.41 -1.05
C LYS A 47 -3.49 -10.98 -1.29
N VAL A 48 -2.82 -10.32 -2.24
CA VAL A 48 -3.18 -8.99 -2.74
C VAL A 48 -3.60 -9.06 -4.20
N LEU A 49 -4.61 -8.27 -4.54
CA LEU A 49 -5.06 -8.02 -5.90
C LEU A 49 -5.03 -6.51 -6.14
N VAL A 50 -4.47 -6.09 -7.27
CA VAL A 50 -4.45 -4.71 -7.73
C VAL A 50 -5.27 -4.61 -9.00
N ILE A 51 -6.22 -3.69 -9.03
CA ILE A 51 -7.08 -3.42 -10.18
C ILE A 51 -6.95 -1.95 -10.56
N PHE A 52 -6.72 -1.71 -11.85
CA PHE A 52 -6.73 -0.38 -12.44
C PHE A 52 -8.13 -0.07 -12.95
N CYS A 53 -8.73 1.02 -12.46
CA CYS A 53 -9.98 1.51 -12.98
C CYS A 53 -9.71 2.38 -14.22
N GLY A 54 -10.68 2.38 -15.15
CA GLY A 54 -10.63 3.22 -16.35
C GLY A 54 -10.60 4.73 -16.04
N PRO A 55 -10.47 5.57 -17.09
CA PRO A 55 -10.28 7.02 -16.95
C PRO A 55 -11.50 7.78 -16.40
N ASN A 56 -12.67 7.14 -16.42
CA ASN A 56 -13.92 7.74 -15.96
C ASN A 56 -14.06 7.70 -14.43
N ALA A 57 -14.91 8.58 -13.90
CA ALA A 57 -15.27 8.56 -12.48
C ALA A 57 -15.81 7.18 -12.06
N VAL A 58 -15.32 6.67 -10.92
CA VAL A 58 -15.69 5.34 -10.44
C VAL A 58 -17.06 5.40 -9.77
N LYS A 59 -18.03 4.75 -10.43
CA LYS A 59 -19.44 4.65 -10.00
C LYS A 59 -19.71 3.32 -9.31
N VAL A 60 -20.84 3.23 -8.61
CA VAL A 60 -21.21 2.06 -7.80
C VAL A 60 -21.34 0.77 -8.61
N ASN A 61 -21.75 0.85 -9.88
CA ASN A 61 -21.84 -0.30 -10.78
C ASN A 61 -20.47 -0.91 -11.08
N VAL A 62 -19.42 -0.09 -11.21
CA VAL A 62 -18.04 -0.54 -11.43
C VAL A 62 -17.56 -1.33 -10.21
N ILE A 63 -17.76 -0.80 -9.00
CA ILE A 63 -17.38 -1.48 -7.75
C ILE A 63 -18.11 -2.82 -7.60
N ARG A 64 -19.41 -2.87 -7.90
CA ARG A 64 -20.18 -4.11 -7.89
C ARG A 64 -19.69 -5.12 -8.93
N SER A 65 -19.34 -4.66 -10.13
CA SER A 65 -18.80 -5.51 -11.19
C SER A 65 -17.44 -6.10 -10.79
N ILE A 66 -16.55 -5.28 -10.21
CA ILE A 66 -15.28 -5.75 -9.63
C ILE A 66 -15.55 -6.83 -8.59
N LEU A 67 -16.48 -6.59 -7.66
CA LEU A 67 -16.84 -7.57 -6.65
C LEU A 67 -17.34 -8.88 -7.27
N THR A 68 -18.12 -8.85 -8.35
CA THR A 68 -18.58 -10.10 -9.01
C THR A 68 -17.47 -10.86 -9.73
N GLN A 69 -16.46 -10.16 -10.25
CA GLN A 69 -15.36 -10.76 -11.02
C GLN A 69 -14.28 -11.39 -10.13
N ILE A 70 -14.21 -11.00 -8.85
CA ILE A 70 -13.30 -11.64 -7.91
C ILE A 70 -13.88 -13.02 -7.56
N MET A 71 -13.35 -14.07 -8.19
CA MET A 71 -13.83 -15.45 -7.99
C MET A 71 -13.48 -16.00 -6.60
N ASN A 72 -12.28 -15.70 -6.08
CA ASN A 72 -11.76 -16.25 -4.82
C ASN A 72 -11.76 -15.21 -3.69
N LYS A 73 -12.90 -14.59 -3.43
CA LYS A 73 -13.07 -13.50 -2.44
C LYS A 73 -12.58 -13.87 -1.06
N GLU A 74 -12.83 -15.10 -0.64
CA GLU A 74 -12.49 -15.60 0.70
C GLU A 74 -10.98 -15.75 0.92
N SER A 75 -10.22 -15.94 -0.17
CA SER A 75 -8.75 -16.05 -0.09
C SER A 75 -8.03 -14.72 -0.28
N LEU A 76 -8.77 -13.65 -0.59
CA LEU A 76 -8.19 -12.33 -0.85
C LEU A 76 -8.14 -11.54 0.46
N SER A 77 -6.93 -11.19 0.90
CA SER A 77 -6.77 -10.42 2.13
C SER A 77 -6.88 -8.92 1.87
N ARG A 78 -6.47 -8.48 0.68
CA ARG A 78 -6.36 -7.06 0.34
C ARG A 78 -6.61 -6.78 -1.14
N LEU A 79 -7.38 -5.74 -1.41
CA LEU A 79 -7.61 -5.20 -2.75
C LEU A 79 -7.07 -3.78 -2.83
N ILE A 80 -6.29 -3.48 -3.85
CA ILE A 80 -5.81 -2.13 -4.15
C ILE A 80 -6.49 -1.66 -5.44
N LEU A 81 -7.28 -0.60 -5.33
CA LEU A 81 -7.93 0.06 -6.46
C LEU A 81 -7.11 1.27 -6.86
N VAL A 82 -6.60 1.27 -8.09
CA VAL A 82 -5.91 2.41 -8.69
C VAL A 82 -6.89 3.16 -9.58
N ILE A 83 -7.23 4.39 -9.20
CA ILE A 83 -8.22 5.22 -9.90
C ILE A 83 -7.53 6.40 -10.60
N GLN A 84 -8.06 6.82 -11.75
CA GLN A 84 -7.57 8.00 -12.47
C GLN A 84 -8.41 9.26 -12.18
N ASN A 85 -9.66 9.06 -11.77
CA ASN A 85 -10.62 10.12 -11.52
C ASN A 85 -11.35 9.85 -10.18
N GLN A 86 -12.15 10.80 -9.72
CA GLN A 86 -12.84 10.73 -8.44
C GLN A 86 -13.75 9.50 -8.35
N MET A 87 -13.84 8.93 -7.14
CA MET A 87 -14.82 7.91 -6.79
C MET A 87 -16.05 8.60 -6.18
N THR A 88 -17.23 8.21 -6.63
CA THR A 88 -18.49 8.78 -6.11
C THR A 88 -18.78 8.29 -4.69
N ASN A 89 -19.45 9.09 -3.85
CA ASN A 89 -19.79 8.68 -2.47
C ASN A 89 -20.56 7.34 -2.40
N PRO A 90 -21.54 7.03 -3.28
CA PRO A 90 -22.17 5.72 -3.31
C PRO A 90 -21.21 4.57 -3.62
N ALA A 91 -20.19 4.83 -4.45
CA ALA A 91 -19.15 3.85 -4.74
C ALA A 91 -18.24 3.63 -3.52
N MET A 92 -17.85 4.69 -2.81
CA MET A 92 -17.08 4.57 -1.55
C MET A 92 -17.83 3.75 -0.50
N LYS A 93 -19.14 4.02 -0.30
CA LYS A 93 -19.98 3.20 0.60
C LYS A 93 -20.07 1.73 0.17
N ALA A 94 -20.06 1.46 -1.13
CA ALA A 94 -20.07 0.09 -1.63
C ALA A 94 -18.73 -0.63 -1.39
N VAL A 95 -17.60 0.09 -1.34
CA VAL A 95 -16.29 -0.45 -0.99
C VAL A 95 -16.25 -0.91 0.48
N GLU A 96 -16.95 -0.21 1.37
CA GLU A 96 -17.04 -0.60 2.80
C GLU A 96 -17.77 -1.94 3.02
N LEU A 97 -18.52 -2.43 2.03
CA LEU A 97 -19.23 -3.72 2.10
C LEU A 97 -18.33 -4.93 1.81
N PHE A 98 -17.07 -4.71 1.44
CA PHE A 98 -16.14 -5.78 1.13
C PHE A 98 -15.70 -6.47 2.43
N SER A 99 -15.63 -7.81 2.42
CA SER A 99 -15.20 -8.60 3.58
C SER A 99 -13.69 -8.53 3.86
N PHE A 100 -12.93 -7.96 2.93
CA PHE A 100 -11.47 -7.81 3.00
C PHE A 100 -11.07 -6.34 2.84
N LYS A 101 -9.81 -6.04 3.17
CA LYS A 101 -9.31 -4.66 3.19
C LYS A 101 -9.21 -4.09 1.78
N VAL A 102 -9.76 -2.91 1.56
CA VAL A 102 -9.67 -2.20 0.27
C VAL A 102 -8.90 -0.90 0.45
N GLU A 103 -7.86 -0.69 -0.35
CA GLU A 103 -7.10 0.55 -0.42
C GLU A 103 -7.34 1.23 -1.77
N ILE A 104 -7.51 2.54 -1.75
CA ILE A 104 -7.73 3.34 -2.96
C ILE A 104 -6.53 4.26 -3.15
N PHE A 105 -5.96 4.27 -4.36
CA PHE A 105 -4.86 5.16 -4.76
C PHE A 105 -5.24 5.93 -6.01
N GLN A 106 -4.94 7.23 -6.02
CA GLN A 106 -4.93 7.97 -7.28
C GLN A 106 -3.71 7.52 -8.07
N ILE A 107 -3.86 7.37 -9.39
CA ILE A 107 -2.75 6.98 -10.26
C ILE A 107 -1.59 7.98 -10.17
N THR A 108 -1.91 9.26 -9.95
CA THR A 108 -0.95 10.35 -9.76
C THR A 108 -0.06 10.13 -8.54
N ASP A 109 -0.59 9.53 -7.47
CA ASP A 109 0.16 9.22 -6.24
C ASP A 109 1.22 8.12 -6.48
N LEU A 110 1.06 7.32 -7.54
CA LEU A 110 1.91 6.17 -7.87
C LEU A 110 2.94 6.48 -8.97
N LEU A 111 2.84 7.63 -9.65
CA LEU A 111 3.78 8.02 -10.71
C LEU A 111 5.21 8.19 -10.21
N VAL A 112 5.38 8.65 -8.96
CA VAL A 112 6.68 8.84 -8.33
C VAL A 112 6.73 8.03 -7.05
N ASN A 113 7.76 7.20 -6.91
CA ASN A 113 7.96 6.45 -5.68
C ASN A 113 8.52 7.38 -4.58
N ILE A 114 7.62 7.86 -3.72
CA ILE A 114 7.95 8.71 -2.56
C ILE A 114 9.00 8.09 -1.63
N THR A 115 9.17 6.76 -1.64
CA THR A 115 10.15 6.09 -0.78
C THR A 115 11.60 6.26 -1.23
N LYS A 116 11.81 6.66 -2.49
CA LYS A 116 13.15 6.87 -3.08
C LYS A 116 13.57 8.35 -3.06
N HIS A 117 12.78 9.23 -2.46
CA HIS A 117 13.10 10.64 -2.37
C HIS A 117 14.31 10.88 -1.47
N VAL A 118 15.23 11.77 -1.88
CA VAL A 118 16.52 12.02 -1.19
C VAL A 118 16.34 12.49 0.26
N LEU A 119 15.34 13.33 0.53
CA LEU A 119 15.07 13.86 1.88
C LEU A 119 14.28 12.90 2.78
N LYS A 120 13.96 11.68 2.32
CA LYS A 120 13.11 10.78 3.10
C LYS A 120 13.93 9.99 4.12
N PRO A 121 13.54 9.97 5.40
CA PRO A 121 14.15 9.07 6.38
C PRO A 121 13.80 7.60 6.08
N ARG A 122 14.59 6.68 6.62
CA ARG A 122 14.28 5.24 6.52
C ARG A 122 13.16 4.90 7.49
N HIS A 123 12.15 4.18 7.00
CA HIS A 123 10.99 3.76 7.78
C HIS A 123 10.97 2.24 7.86
N GLU A 124 10.96 1.72 9.08
CA GLU A 124 10.93 0.30 9.39
C GLU A 124 9.71 0.01 10.26
N LEU A 125 8.86 -0.92 9.83
CA LEU A 125 7.73 -1.39 10.63
C LEU A 125 8.25 -2.30 11.74
N LEU A 126 7.89 -2.02 12.99
CA LEU A 126 8.20 -2.89 14.11
C LEU A 126 7.17 -4.03 14.19
N THR A 127 7.65 -5.22 14.51
CA THR A 127 6.81 -6.35 14.91
C THR A 127 6.21 -6.11 16.30
N ASP A 128 5.15 -6.84 16.64
CA ASP A 128 4.51 -6.73 17.96
C ASP A 128 5.50 -7.00 19.10
N THR A 129 6.39 -7.97 18.91
CA THR A 129 7.44 -8.28 19.91
C THR A 129 8.45 -7.14 20.09
N GLU A 130 8.81 -6.44 19.01
CA GLU A 130 9.72 -5.30 19.06
C GLU A 130 9.03 -4.07 19.64
N LYS A 131 7.75 -3.86 19.32
CA LYS A 131 6.90 -2.82 19.93
C LYS A 131 6.84 -3.01 21.44
N GLU A 132 6.56 -4.22 21.93
CA GLU A 132 6.54 -4.49 23.37
C GLU A 132 7.89 -4.24 24.04
N LYS A 133 8.99 -4.67 23.42
CA LYS A 133 10.35 -4.40 23.92
C LYS A 133 10.64 -2.91 23.99
N LEU A 134 10.21 -2.14 22.98
CA LEU A 134 10.37 -0.68 22.94
C LEU A 134 9.62 -0.01 24.10
N LEU A 135 8.35 -0.35 24.29
CA LEU A 135 7.51 0.21 25.34
C LEU A 135 8.07 -0.12 26.73
N LYS A 136 8.51 -1.36 26.95
CA LYS A 136 9.17 -1.78 28.20
C LYS A 136 10.50 -1.05 28.43
N LYS A 137 11.34 -0.92 27.40
CA LYS A 137 12.67 -0.28 27.51
C LYS A 137 12.58 1.17 27.97
N TYR A 138 11.59 1.92 27.47
CA TYR A 138 11.41 3.33 27.81
C TYR A 138 10.33 3.57 28.86
N ASN A 139 9.71 2.50 29.40
CA ASN A 139 8.58 2.57 30.32
C ASN A 139 7.46 3.49 29.82
N LEU A 140 7.05 3.30 28.56
CA LEU A 140 6.06 4.12 27.87
C LEU A 140 4.77 3.35 27.62
N GLU A 141 3.65 4.07 27.62
CA GLU A 141 2.38 3.62 27.04
C GLU A 141 2.32 3.95 25.55
N GLU A 142 1.56 3.15 24.78
CA GLU A 142 1.37 3.38 23.35
C GLU A 142 0.85 4.78 23.01
N LYS A 143 -0.01 5.35 23.88
CA LYS A 143 -0.60 6.68 23.71
C LYS A 143 0.41 7.82 23.81
N GLN A 144 1.56 7.57 24.45
CA GLN A 144 2.62 8.56 24.65
C GLN A 144 3.58 8.64 23.46
N LEU A 145 3.53 7.67 22.53
CA LEU A 145 4.32 7.72 21.31
C LEU A 145 3.83 8.86 20.39
N PRO A 146 4.75 9.59 19.73
CA PRO A 146 4.39 10.54 18.69
C PRO A 146 3.51 9.89 17.62
N ARG A 147 2.47 10.60 17.19
CA ARG A 147 1.46 10.03 16.28
C ARG A 147 1.83 10.27 14.82
N MET A 148 1.48 9.31 13.98
CA MET A 148 1.48 9.40 12.52
C MET A 148 0.06 9.18 12.03
N SER A 149 -0.46 10.05 11.15
CA SER A 149 -1.80 9.87 10.61
C SER A 149 -1.86 8.63 9.72
N GLN A 150 -2.94 7.84 9.80
CA GLN A 150 -3.21 6.78 8.82
C GLN A 150 -3.28 7.30 7.36
N LYS A 151 -3.61 8.58 7.18
CA LYS A 151 -3.66 9.24 5.85
C LYS A 151 -2.28 9.71 5.35
N ASP A 152 -1.24 9.60 6.18
CA ASP A 152 0.13 9.93 5.78
C ASP A 152 0.56 9.12 4.54
N ALA A 153 1.31 9.73 3.63
CA ALA A 153 1.71 9.10 2.38
C ALA A 153 2.53 7.82 2.62
N ILE A 154 3.39 7.79 3.64
CA ILE A 154 4.18 6.62 4.02
C ILE A 154 3.30 5.56 4.68
N ALA A 155 2.39 5.96 5.56
CA ALA A 155 1.43 5.03 6.16
C ALA A 155 0.58 4.34 5.09
N ARG A 156 0.04 5.10 4.13
CA ARG A 156 -0.66 4.57 2.96
C ARG A 156 0.25 3.69 2.10
N TYR A 157 1.49 4.10 1.83
CA TYR A 157 2.42 3.32 1.00
C TYR A 157 2.68 1.92 1.54
N TYR A 158 2.89 1.78 2.86
CA TYR A 158 3.10 0.47 3.49
C TYR A 158 1.81 -0.23 3.91
N GLY A 159 0.65 0.43 3.82
CA GLY A 159 -0.64 -0.11 4.24
C GLY A 159 -0.73 -0.27 5.75
N LEU A 160 -0.18 0.70 6.50
CA LEU A 160 -0.10 0.65 7.95
C LEU A 160 -1.45 0.86 8.62
N GLU A 161 -1.62 0.19 9.75
CA GLU A 161 -2.86 0.13 10.50
C GLU A 161 -2.70 0.77 11.88
N LYS A 162 -3.82 1.19 12.44
CA LYS A 162 -3.84 1.87 13.74
C LYS A 162 -3.18 1.01 14.81
N GLY A 163 -2.30 1.63 15.59
CA GLY A 163 -1.54 1.00 16.67
C GLY A 163 -0.24 0.34 16.22
N GLN A 164 0.05 0.27 14.92
CA GLN A 164 1.37 -0.13 14.44
C GLN A 164 2.39 0.98 14.69
N VAL A 165 3.62 0.58 15.02
CA VAL A 165 4.70 1.52 15.33
C VAL A 165 5.77 1.43 14.24
N VAL A 166 6.14 2.61 13.72
CA VAL A 166 7.19 2.77 12.72
C VAL A 166 8.41 3.37 13.37
N LYS A 167 9.55 2.72 13.21
CA LYS A 167 10.86 3.28 13.50
C LYS A 167 11.29 4.14 12.33
N VAL A 168 11.61 5.39 12.60
CA VAL A 168 12.03 6.40 11.62
C VAL A 168 13.48 6.77 11.91
N THR A 169 14.37 6.46 10.98
CA THR A 169 15.80 6.74 11.08
C THR A 169 16.18 7.87 10.14
N TYR A 170 16.65 8.97 10.70
CA TYR A 170 17.20 10.11 9.98
C TYR A 170 18.72 9.95 9.89
N SER A 171 19.22 9.84 8.67
CA SER A 171 20.65 9.90 8.38
C SER A 171 20.94 11.23 7.69
N SER A 172 21.86 12.01 8.24
CA SER A 172 22.43 13.19 7.60
C SER A 172 23.93 12.97 7.44
N GLU A 173 24.55 13.56 6.42
CA GLU A 173 26.01 13.55 6.27
C GLU A 173 26.71 14.27 7.45
N ILE A 174 25.99 15.17 8.13
CA ILE A 174 26.54 16.08 9.13
C ILE A 174 26.22 15.62 10.57
N ILE A 175 25.19 14.79 10.77
CA ILE A 175 24.66 14.46 12.10
C ILE A 175 24.69 12.95 12.32
N GLU A 176 25.06 12.53 13.54
CA GLU A 176 24.89 11.17 14.03
C GLU A 176 23.44 10.69 13.81
N THR A 177 23.26 9.44 13.42
CA THR A 177 21.95 8.89 13.05
C THR A 177 20.93 9.10 14.17
N HIS A 178 19.83 9.80 13.87
CA HIS A 178 18.76 10.06 14.83
C HIS A 178 17.59 9.10 14.60
N VAL A 179 17.22 8.33 15.63
CA VAL A 179 16.13 7.35 15.58
C VAL A 179 14.96 7.83 16.42
N THR A 180 13.77 7.88 15.82
CA THR A 180 12.50 8.14 16.52
C THR A 180 11.48 7.06 16.20
N TYR A 181 10.44 6.96 17.02
CA TYR A 181 9.34 6.02 16.83
C TYR A 181 8.03 6.78 16.70
N ARG A 182 7.15 6.34 15.80
CA ARG A 182 5.81 6.93 15.62
C ARG A 182 4.74 5.85 15.60
N CYS A 183 3.64 6.07 16.30
CA CYS A 183 2.48 5.18 16.32
C CYS A 183 1.42 5.68 15.32
N VAL A 184 0.89 4.77 14.49
CA VAL A 184 -0.15 5.10 13.51
C VAL A 184 -1.49 5.25 14.21
N TRP A 185 -2.19 6.35 13.93
CA TRP A 185 -3.48 6.69 14.54
C TRP A 185 -4.56 7.02 13.50
#